data_AF-A0A954LZW2-F1
#
_entry.id   AF-A0A954LZW2-F1
#
_cell.length_a   1.000
_cell.length_b   1.000
_cell.length_c   1.000
_cell.angle_alpha   90.00
_cell.angle_beta   90.00
_cell.angle_gamma   90.00
#
_symmetry.space_group_name_H-M   'P 1'
#
loop_
_entity.id
_entity.type
_entity.pdbx_description
1 polymer ?
#
loop_
_entity_poly.entity_id
_entity_poly.type
_entity_poly.pdbx_seq_one_letter_code
_entity_poly.pdbx_strand_id
1 'polypeptide(L)'
;MGDARLDFLHVPGHTPEHIAVTLFDTSRSAETPWVMFSGDFLFVGDVGRPDLLGEQAKQELAEQLYDSVFDRLKDLPEITEVFPAHGAGSLCGKAIGSRRSSTLGYERRFNASPQKKPREEWIKSLLEDMPLSPPYFKRMKQINREGPPIIGPELPGQSRWSAKDVYEQVCEECLIVDVRLKEAFAGAHIPKAINIPAGQNLPT
;
A
#
# COMPACT_ATOMS: atom_id res chain seq x y z
N MET A 1 -0.03 20.59 16.07
CA MET A 1 1.44 20.69 16.22
C MET A 1 1.85 22.07 15.72
N GLY A 2 2.03 23.05 16.60
CA GLY A 2 2.06 24.45 16.16
C GLY A 2 0.79 24.78 15.37
N ASP A 3 0.94 25.46 14.24
CA ASP A 3 -0.14 25.84 13.32
C ASP A 3 -0.67 24.70 12.43
N ALA A 4 -0.19 23.47 12.62
CA ALA A 4 -0.74 22.30 11.96
C ALA A 4 -1.83 21.65 12.83
N ARG A 5 -3.09 21.62 12.35
CA ARG A 5 -4.15 20.79 12.94
C ARG A 5 -4.35 19.53 12.10
N LEU A 6 -4.46 18.38 12.76
CA LEU A 6 -4.79 17.11 12.14
C LEU A 6 -6.18 16.67 12.61
N ASP A 7 -7.09 16.44 11.67
CA ASP A 7 -8.39 15.85 11.95
C ASP A 7 -8.44 14.43 11.36
N PHE A 8 -8.92 13.48 12.16
CA PHE A 8 -8.92 12.05 11.85
C PHE A 8 -10.30 11.61 11.39
N LEU A 9 -10.34 10.96 10.23
CA LEU A 9 -11.55 10.47 9.57
C LEU A 9 -11.50 8.95 9.54
N HIS A 10 -12.44 8.29 10.22
CA HIS A 10 -12.61 6.84 10.09
C HIS A 10 -13.26 6.52 8.73
N VAL A 11 -12.51 5.83 7.88
CA VAL A 11 -12.86 5.51 6.48
C VAL A 11 -12.66 4.02 6.22
N PRO A 12 -13.43 3.15 6.91
CA PRO A 12 -13.28 1.72 6.76
C PRO A 12 -13.53 1.28 5.32
N GLY A 13 -12.83 0.23 4.91
CA GLY A 13 -13.02 -0.37 3.60
C GLY A 13 -11.82 -1.15 3.14
N HIS A 14 -10.66 -0.51 3.02
CA HIS A 14 -9.41 -1.26 2.80
C HIS A 14 -9.08 -2.16 4.00
N THR A 15 -9.23 -1.61 5.19
CA THR A 15 -9.25 -2.32 6.47
C THR A 15 -10.36 -1.74 7.35
N PRO A 16 -10.88 -2.47 8.35
CA PRO A 16 -11.96 -1.97 9.21
C PRO A 16 -11.52 -0.82 10.12
N GLU A 17 -10.25 -0.74 10.46
CA GLU A 17 -9.66 0.31 11.31
C GLU A 17 -9.11 1.51 10.53
N HIS A 18 -9.25 1.53 9.20
CA HIS A 18 -8.59 2.53 8.34
C HIS A 18 -8.98 3.97 8.70
N ILE A 19 -7.96 4.82 8.84
CA ILE A 19 -8.11 6.25 9.07
C ILE A 19 -7.45 7.05 7.94
N ALA A 20 -8.14 8.07 7.48
CA ALA A 20 -7.54 9.15 6.72
C ALA A 20 -7.32 10.35 7.64
N VAL A 21 -6.31 11.15 7.33
CA VAL A 21 -5.94 12.31 8.15
C VAL A 21 -5.98 13.56 7.28
N THR A 22 -6.75 14.54 7.70
CA THR A 22 -6.76 15.87 7.06
C THR A 22 -5.85 16.81 7.82
N LEU A 23 -5.02 17.55 7.10
CA LEU A 23 -4.09 18.52 7.61
C LEU A 23 -4.58 19.93 7.26
N PHE A 24 -4.68 20.76 8.28
CA PHE A 24 -4.99 22.18 8.18
C PHE A 24 -3.75 22.99 8.52
N ASP A 25 -3.45 23.99 7.69
CA ASP A 25 -2.56 25.09 8.04
C ASP A 25 -3.41 26.20 8.68
N THR A 26 -3.50 26.19 10.01
CA THR A 26 -4.35 27.10 10.77
C THR A 26 -3.88 28.55 10.72
N SER A 27 -2.65 28.81 10.25
CA SER A 27 -2.17 30.18 9.98
C SER A 27 -2.84 30.80 8.76
N ARG A 28 -3.35 29.96 7.84
CA ARG A 28 -4.02 30.37 6.60
C ARG A 28 -5.52 30.11 6.61
N SER A 29 -5.95 28.94 7.09
CA SER A 29 -7.37 28.58 7.22
C SER A 29 -7.57 27.50 8.28
N ALA A 30 -8.46 27.77 9.23
CA ALA A 30 -8.88 26.78 10.24
C ALA A 30 -10.05 25.87 9.76
N GLU A 31 -10.67 26.20 8.64
CA GLU A 31 -11.90 25.55 8.15
C GLU A 31 -11.68 24.73 6.88
N THR A 32 -10.67 25.06 6.09
CA THR A 32 -10.36 24.36 4.83
C THR A 32 -9.12 23.51 4.99
N PRO A 33 -9.21 22.17 4.86
CA PRO A 33 -8.03 21.32 4.89
C PRO A 33 -7.17 21.60 3.67
N TRP A 34 -5.86 21.65 3.88
CA TRP A 34 -4.89 21.77 2.79
C TRP A 34 -4.65 20.40 2.14
N VAL A 35 -4.42 19.38 2.96
CA VAL A 35 -4.02 18.03 2.53
C VAL A 35 -4.89 16.98 3.21
N MET A 36 -5.17 15.89 2.51
CA MET A 36 -5.66 14.64 3.04
C MET A 36 -4.61 13.55 2.79
N PHE A 37 -4.06 13.00 3.87
CA PHE A 37 -3.34 11.73 3.84
C PHE A 37 -4.38 10.61 3.80
N SER A 38 -4.63 10.08 2.61
CA SER A 38 -5.71 9.11 2.37
C SER A 38 -5.29 7.67 2.66
N GLY A 39 -4.01 7.40 2.93
CA GLY A 39 -3.50 6.05 3.11
C GLY A 39 -3.87 5.16 1.92
N ASP A 40 -4.31 3.93 2.21
CA ASP A 40 -4.85 3.00 1.21
C ASP A 40 -6.38 3.09 1.02
N PHE A 41 -7.03 4.16 1.47
CA PHE A 41 -8.48 4.35 1.25
C PHE A 41 -8.76 4.90 -0.16
N LEU A 42 -8.10 6.00 -0.54
CA LEU A 42 -8.24 6.66 -1.83
C LEU A 42 -6.87 6.84 -2.48
N PHE A 43 -6.72 6.36 -3.71
CA PHE A 43 -5.51 6.51 -4.53
C PHE A 43 -5.72 7.53 -5.65
N VAL A 44 -4.64 7.88 -6.35
CA VAL A 44 -4.77 8.58 -7.63
C VAL A 44 -5.35 7.60 -8.66
N GLY A 45 -6.59 7.82 -9.08
CA GLY A 45 -7.28 7.00 -10.08
C GLY A 45 -7.81 5.66 -9.57
N ASP A 46 -7.74 5.37 -8.27
CA ASP A 46 -8.30 4.14 -7.71
C ASP A 46 -8.71 4.26 -6.22
N VAL A 47 -9.22 3.19 -5.60
CA VAL A 47 -9.49 3.04 -4.16
C VAL A 47 -8.83 1.78 -3.61
N GLY A 48 -8.76 1.66 -2.28
CA GLY A 48 -8.28 0.47 -1.60
C GLY A 48 -9.06 -0.80 -1.92
N ARG A 49 -8.37 -1.92 -2.06
CA ARG A 49 -9.05 -3.23 -2.17
C ARG A 49 -9.58 -3.72 -0.82
N PRO A 50 -10.80 -4.29 -0.71
CA PRO A 50 -11.39 -4.69 0.57
C PRO A 50 -11.22 -6.19 0.90
N ASP A 51 -10.52 -6.97 0.07
CA ASP A 51 -10.49 -8.44 0.13
C ASP A 51 -9.28 -9.03 0.87
N LEU A 52 -8.34 -8.20 1.34
CA LEU A 52 -7.10 -8.68 1.97
C LEU A 52 -7.32 -9.37 3.34
N LEU A 53 -8.48 -9.20 3.97
CA LEU A 53 -8.83 -9.87 5.24
C LEU A 53 -9.50 -11.24 5.04
N GLY A 54 -9.64 -11.68 3.79
CA GLY A 54 -10.24 -12.96 3.42
C GLY A 54 -11.69 -12.83 2.96
N GLU A 55 -12.20 -13.89 2.33
CA GLU A 55 -13.50 -13.89 1.67
C GLU A 55 -14.68 -13.59 2.60
N GLN A 56 -14.57 -13.89 3.90
CA GLN A 56 -15.62 -13.60 4.87
C GLN A 56 -15.83 -12.10 5.12
N ALA A 57 -14.75 -11.31 5.11
CA ALA A 57 -14.81 -9.88 5.39
C ALA A 57 -14.97 -9.02 4.13
N LYS A 58 -14.66 -9.58 2.96
CA LYS A 58 -14.58 -8.89 1.67
C LYS A 58 -15.85 -8.11 1.32
N GLN A 59 -17.03 -8.72 1.48
CA GLN A 59 -18.30 -8.10 1.14
C GLN A 59 -18.62 -6.92 2.07
N GLU A 60 -18.50 -7.14 3.38
CA GLU A 60 -18.75 -6.11 4.40
C GLU A 60 -17.80 -4.92 4.23
N LEU A 61 -16.52 -5.18 3.97
CA LEU A 61 -15.52 -4.14 3.74
C LEU A 61 -15.77 -3.37 2.43
N ALA A 62 -16.30 -4.02 1.39
CA ALA A 62 -16.70 -3.31 0.17
C ALA A 62 -17.89 -2.37 0.40
N GLU A 63 -18.86 -2.80 1.23
CA GLU A 63 -19.99 -1.96 1.65
C GLU A 63 -19.53 -0.76 2.48
N GLN A 64 -18.63 -0.99 3.44
CA GLN A 64 -18.02 0.07 4.23
C GLN A 64 -17.21 1.04 3.37
N LEU A 65 -16.47 0.52 2.38
CA LEU A 65 -15.70 1.36 1.46
C LEU A 65 -16.60 2.28 0.63
N TYR A 66 -17.73 1.76 0.15
CA TYR A 66 -18.73 2.56 -0.56
C TYR A 66 -19.18 3.74 0.30
N ASP A 67 -19.55 3.48 1.56
CA ASP A 67 -19.99 4.53 2.50
C ASP A 67 -18.85 5.52 2.79
N SER A 68 -17.63 5.05 2.96
CA SER A 68 -16.45 5.89 3.13
C SER A 68 -16.22 6.82 1.93
N VAL A 69 -16.28 6.29 0.70
CA VAL A 69 -16.08 7.06 -0.54
C VAL A 69 -17.17 8.10 -0.74
N PHE A 70 -18.44 7.71 -0.62
CA PHE A 70 -19.56 8.56 -1.03
C PHE A 70 -20.10 9.46 0.10
N ASP A 71 -19.96 9.05 1.36
CA ASP A 71 -20.48 9.83 2.50
C ASP A 71 -19.40 10.60 3.25
N ARG A 72 -18.19 10.04 3.44
CA ARG A 72 -17.14 10.72 4.23
C ARG A 72 -16.40 11.79 3.45
N LEU A 73 -16.26 11.62 2.15
CA LEU A 73 -15.58 12.60 1.31
C LEU A 73 -16.46 13.78 0.91
N LYS A 74 -17.79 13.66 0.98
CA LYS A 74 -18.72 14.62 0.34
C LYS A 74 -18.54 16.07 0.79
N ASP A 75 -18.25 16.27 2.08
CA ASP A 75 -18.17 17.59 2.70
C ASP A 75 -16.76 18.21 2.59
N LEU A 76 -15.78 17.46 2.09
CA LEU A 76 -14.41 17.97 1.91
C LEU A 76 -14.31 18.87 0.67
N PRO A 77 -13.59 20.01 0.75
CA PRO A 77 -13.38 20.90 -0.39
C PRO A 77 -12.62 20.24 -1.53
N GLU A 78 -13.02 20.53 -2.76
CA GLU A 78 -12.39 19.96 -3.96
C GLU A 78 -10.90 20.33 -4.13
N ILE A 79 -10.49 21.44 -3.54
CA ILE A 79 -9.10 21.92 -3.57
C ILE A 79 -8.17 21.11 -2.66
N THR A 80 -8.70 20.27 -1.78
CA THR A 80 -7.91 19.45 -0.85
C THR A 80 -7.00 18.52 -1.63
N GLU A 81 -5.70 18.60 -1.39
CA GLU A 81 -4.71 17.71 -2.00
C GLU A 81 -4.84 16.31 -1.40
N VAL A 82 -4.67 15.27 -2.22
CA VAL A 82 -4.77 13.86 -1.81
C VAL A 82 -3.39 13.22 -1.91
N PHE A 83 -2.89 12.71 -0.79
CA PHE A 83 -1.64 11.97 -0.68
C PHE A 83 -1.91 10.54 -0.21
N PRO A 84 -1.91 9.56 -1.13
CA PRO A 84 -2.04 8.15 -0.78
C PRO A 84 -0.77 7.57 -0.15
N ALA A 85 -0.91 6.40 0.48
CA ALA A 85 0.24 5.64 0.99
C ALA A 85 0.96 4.82 -0.11
N HIS A 86 0.28 4.52 -1.22
CA HIS A 86 0.85 3.77 -2.35
C HIS A 86 0.64 4.48 -3.69
N GLY A 87 1.50 4.14 -4.66
CA GLY A 87 1.44 4.59 -6.05
C GLY A 87 1.41 3.42 -7.04
N ALA A 88 1.60 3.73 -8.32
CA ALA A 88 1.64 2.74 -9.40
C ALA A 88 2.56 1.54 -9.08
N GLY A 89 2.05 0.33 -9.36
CA GLY A 89 2.74 -0.93 -9.11
C GLY A 89 2.43 -1.60 -7.76
N SER A 90 1.75 -0.91 -6.83
CA SER A 90 1.28 -1.54 -5.60
C SER A 90 0.13 -2.52 -5.84
N LEU A 91 0.12 -3.62 -5.09
CA LEU A 91 -0.94 -4.64 -5.09
C LEU A 91 -2.11 -4.30 -4.14
N CYS A 92 -2.06 -3.14 -3.47
CA CYS A 92 -3.13 -2.64 -2.60
C CYS A 92 -4.30 -2.00 -3.38
N GLY A 93 -4.12 -1.70 -4.66
CA GLY A 93 -5.16 -1.23 -5.59
C GLY A 93 -5.11 -2.01 -6.90
N LYS A 94 -6.08 -1.79 -7.78
CA LYS A 94 -6.15 -2.42 -9.11
C LYS A 94 -5.33 -1.67 -10.15
N ALA A 95 -5.45 -0.34 -10.18
CA ALA A 95 -4.93 0.49 -11.26
C ALA A 95 -4.49 1.87 -10.75
N ILE A 96 -3.61 1.88 -9.74
CA ILE A 96 -3.12 3.13 -9.15
C ILE A 96 -2.30 3.93 -10.17
N GLY A 97 -2.63 5.22 -10.31
CA GLY A 97 -1.94 6.15 -11.19
C GLY A 97 -0.49 6.40 -10.80
N SER A 98 0.32 6.86 -11.77
CA SER A 98 1.75 7.12 -11.58
C SER A 98 2.08 8.44 -10.90
N ARG A 99 1.11 9.36 -10.78
CA ARG A 99 1.29 10.60 -10.03
C ARG A 99 1.33 10.31 -8.53
N ARG A 100 2.14 11.06 -7.80
CA ARG A 100 2.31 10.89 -6.34
C ARG A 100 1.15 11.47 -5.52
N SER A 101 0.42 12.43 -6.09
CA SER A 101 -0.69 13.11 -5.45
C SER A 101 -1.71 13.58 -6.48
N SER A 102 -2.90 13.94 -6.00
CA SER A 102 -4.00 14.52 -6.78
C SER A 102 -4.77 15.54 -5.94
N THR A 103 -5.99 15.89 -6.34
CA THR A 103 -6.94 16.66 -5.53
C THR A 103 -8.28 15.95 -5.46
N LEU A 104 -9.06 16.16 -4.39
CA LEU A 104 -10.40 15.58 -4.29
C LEU A 104 -11.29 15.99 -5.47
N GLY A 105 -11.15 17.22 -5.96
CA GLY A 105 -11.87 17.70 -7.13
C GLY A 105 -11.54 16.93 -8.41
N TYR A 106 -10.26 16.59 -8.62
CA TYR A 106 -9.85 15.82 -9.79
C TYR A 106 -10.33 14.36 -9.67
N GLU A 107 -10.13 13.74 -8.50
CA GLU A 107 -10.55 12.37 -8.26
C GLU A 107 -12.08 12.19 -8.40
N ARG A 108 -12.89 13.10 -7.85
CA ARG A 108 -14.35 13.06 -8.02
C ARG A 108 -14.80 13.07 -9.49
N ARG A 109 -14.06 13.76 -10.36
CA ARG A 109 -14.42 13.92 -11.78
C ARG A 109 -13.90 12.80 -12.66
N PHE A 110 -12.69 12.31 -12.39
CA PHE A 110 -11.94 11.49 -13.33
C PHE A 110 -11.45 10.16 -12.77
N ASN A 111 -11.54 9.92 -11.46
CA ASN A 111 -11.22 8.61 -10.92
C ASN A 111 -12.31 7.63 -11.34
N ALA A 112 -11.92 6.57 -12.06
CA ALA A 112 -12.85 5.58 -12.58
C ALA A 112 -13.46 4.71 -11.47
N SER A 113 -12.77 4.56 -10.34
CA SER A 113 -13.14 3.68 -9.25
C SER A 113 -14.31 4.23 -8.41
N PRO A 114 -14.31 5.49 -7.91
CA PRO A 114 -15.42 6.08 -7.16
C PRO A 114 -16.48 6.75 -8.07
N GLN A 115 -16.72 6.24 -9.28
CA GLN A 115 -17.81 6.76 -10.11
C GLN A 115 -19.16 6.34 -9.52
N LYS A 116 -20.05 7.31 -9.28
CA LYS A 116 -21.32 7.05 -8.62
C LYS A 116 -22.21 6.17 -9.49
N LYS A 117 -22.49 4.97 -8.98
CA LYS A 117 -23.36 3.94 -9.55
C LYS A 117 -24.26 3.38 -8.44
N PRO A 118 -25.30 2.60 -8.75
CA PRO A 118 -26.01 1.84 -7.72
C PRO A 118 -25.02 1.02 -6.86
N ARG A 119 -25.23 1.00 -5.53
CA ARG A 119 -24.32 0.39 -4.56
C ARG A 119 -23.86 -1.01 -4.96
N GLU A 120 -24.81 -1.87 -5.33
CA GLU A 120 -24.55 -3.26 -5.72
C GLU A 120 -23.68 -3.35 -6.98
N GLU A 121 -23.92 -2.51 -7.98
CA GLU A 121 -23.11 -2.46 -9.19
C GLU A 121 -21.69 -1.98 -8.89
N TRP A 122 -21.56 -0.97 -8.02
CA TRP A 122 -20.26 -0.45 -7.61
C TRP A 122 -19.45 -1.52 -6.87
N ILE A 123 -20.03 -2.18 -5.87
CA ILE A 123 -19.38 -3.24 -5.10
C ILE A 123 -18.96 -4.40 -6.02
N LYS A 124 -19.86 -4.83 -6.91
CA LYS A 124 -19.54 -5.88 -7.87
C LYS A 124 -18.34 -5.49 -8.73
N SER A 125 -18.36 -4.30 -9.33
CA SER A 125 -17.24 -3.81 -10.15
C SER A 125 -15.95 -3.63 -9.36
N LEU A 126 -16.04 -3.26 -8.08
CA LEU A 126 -14.88 -3.20 -7.19
C LEU A 126 -14.31 -4.58 -6.94
N LEU A 127 -15.10 -5.63 -6.78
CA LEU A 127 -14.58 -6.96 -6.44
C LEU A 127 -14.12 -7.80 -7.64
N GLU A 128 -14.44 -7.38 -8.87
CA GLU A 128 -14.01 -8.02 -10.11
C GLU A 128 -12.49 -7.86 -10.37
N ASP A 129 -11.83 -8.90 -10.88
CA ASP A 129 -10.41 -8.87 -11.31
C ASP A 129 -9.42 -8.33 -10.27
N MET A 130 -9.63 -8.64 -8.98
CA MET A 130 -8.68 -8.27 -7.93
C MET A 130 -7.32 -8.96 -8.11
N PRO A 131 -6.20 -8.23 -7.94
CA PRO A 131 -4.87 -8.82 -8.10
C PRO A 131 -4.61 -9.87 -7.01
N LEU A 132 -3.67 -10.79 -7.25
CA LEU A 132 -3.30 -11.79 -6.24
C LEU A 132 -2.83 -11.09 -4.94
N SER A 133 -3.27 -11.60 -3.78
CA SER A 133 -2.70 -11.21 -2.49
C SER A 133 -1.44 -12.04 -2.21
N PRO A 134 -0.24 -11.43 -2.10
CA PRO A 134 0.96 -12.17 -1.75
C PRO A 134 0.85 -12.85 -0.36
N PRO A 135 1.35 -14.09 -0.19
CA PRO A 135 1.24 -14.81 1.08
C PRO A 135 1.87 -14.07 2.28
N TYR A 136 2.92 -13.27 2.03
CA TYR A 136 3.61 -12.53 3.09
C TYR A 136 2.75 -11.41 3.70
N PHE A 137 1.67 -10.95 3.05
CA PHE A 137 0.77 -9.93 3.59
C PHE A 137 0.17 -10.35 4.93
N LYS A 138 -0.17 -11.64 5.09
CA LYS A 138 -0.68 -12.18 6.37
C LYS A 138 0.35 -12.00 7.49
N ARG A 139 1.62 -12.27 7.20
CA ARG A 139 2.74 -12.06 8.13
C ARG A 139 2.93 -10.58 8.45
N MET A 140 2.82 -9.68 7.46
CA MET A 140 2.92 -8.23 7.68
C MET A 140 1.83 -7.70 8.60
N LYS A 141 0.58 -8.14 8.42
CA LYS A 141 -0.53 -7.76 9.30
C LYS A 141 -0.27 -8.15 10.76
N GLN A 142 0.24 -9.37 10.98
CA GLN A 142 0.58 -9.83 12.32
C GLN A 142 1.72 -9.00 12.93
N ILE A 143 2.82 -8.83 12.20
CA ILE A 143 3.99 -8.06 12.67
C ILE A 143 3.62 -6.61 12.99
N ASN A 144 2.84 -5.95 12.13
CA ASN A 144 2.44 -4.56 12.35
C ASN A 144 1.49 -4.42 13.55
N ARG A 145 0.64 -5.42 13.79
CA ARG A 145 -0.26 -5.45 14.96
C ARG A 145 0.49 -5.68 16.27
N GLU A 146 1.45 -6.61 16.27
CA GLU A 146 2.21 -6.99 17.46
C GLU A 146 3.35 -5.99 17.76
N GLY A 147 3.78 -5.23 16.76
CA GLY A 147 4.93 -4.34 16.80
C GLY A 147 6.17 -5.04 16.23
N PRO A 148 6.81 -4.51 15.18
CA PRO A 148 8.01 -5.11 14.62
C PRO A 148 9.19 -5.02 15.61
N PRO A 149 10.17 -5.93 15.51
CA PRO A 149 11.41 -5.80 16.27
C PRO A 149 12.14 -4.51 15.88
N ILE A 150 12.67 -3.81 16.88
CA ILE A 150 13.47 -2.60 16.66
C ILE A 150 14.77 -3.02 16.00
N ILE A 151 15.02 -2.49 14.80
CA ILE A 151 16.33 -2.60 14.18
C ILE A 151 17.27 -1.69 14.96
N GLY A 152 18.28 -2.29 15.60
CA GLY A 152 19.31 -1.55 16.33
C GLY A 152 20.18 -0.70 15.40
N PRO A 153 21.26 -0.08 15.92
CA PRO A 153 22.17 0.72 15.09
C PRO A 153 22.88 -0.11 14.00
N GLU A 154 22.95 -1.43 14.18
CA GLU A 154 23.53 -2.35 13.22
C GLU A 154 22.44 -2.91 12.29
N LEU A 155 22.56 -2.62 11.00
CA LEU A 155 21.72 -3.26 9.98
C LEU A 155 22.04 -4.77 9.90
N PRO A 156 21.03 -5.64 9.78
CA PRO A 156 21.25 -7.06 9.47
C PRO A 156 22.07 -7.24 8.18
N GLY A 157 22.92 -8.27 8.13
CA GLY A 157 23.64 -8.64 6.90
C GLY A 157 24.98 -7.94 6.66
N GLN A 158 25.63 -7.40 7.69
CA GLN A 158 26.97 -6.79 7.55
C GLN A 158 28.13 -7.79 7.38
N SER A 159 27.89 -9.08 7.68
CA SER A 159 28.89 -10.13 7.48
C SER A 159 29.13 -10.36 5.98
N ARG A 160 30.39 -10.22 5.55
CA ARG A 160 30.81 -10.58 4.20
C ARG A 160 31.30 -12.02 4.21
N TRP A 161 30.85 -12.77 3.21
CA TRP A 161 31.20 -14.18 3.03
C TRP A 161 31.96 -14.32 1.71
N SER A 162 33.04 -15.09 1.72
CA SER A 162 33.67 -15.50 0.46
C SER A 162 32.84 -16.60 -0.20
N ALA A 163 33.02 -16.79 -1.51
CA ALA A 163 32.40 -17.93 -2.21
C ALA A 163 32.79 -19.28 -1.60
N LYS A 164 34.00 -19.37 -1.04
CA LYS A 164 34.48 -20.54 -0.30
C LYS A 164 33.71 -20.72 1.01
N ASP A 165 33.52 -19.67 1.79
CA ASP A 165 32.73 -19.73 3.04
C ASP A 165 31.30 -20.15 2.75
N VAL A 166 30.68 -19.59 1.70
CA VAL A 166 29.33 -20.01 1.30
C VAL A 166 29.32 -21.46 0.86
N TYR A 167 30.29 -21.93 0.07
CA TYR A 167 30.36 -23.32 -0.39
C TYR A 167 30.62 -24.34 0.74
N GLU A 168 31.52 -24.02 1.67
CA GLU A 168 31.91 -24.90 2.78
C GLU A 168 30.92 -24.85 3.94
N GLN A 169 30.22 -23.73 4.14
CA GLN A 169 29.26 -23.51 5.22
C GLN A 169 27.83 -23.35 4.71
N VAL A 170 27.47 -23.92 3.55
CA VAL A 170 26.05 -24.05 3.21
C VAL A 170 25.42 -24.84 4.35
N CYS A 171 24.72 -24.14 5.26
CA CYS A 171 23.87 -24.82 6.20
C CYS A 171 22.86 -25.60 5.35
N GLU A 172 22.63 -26.87 5.65
CA GLU A 172 21.79 -27.74 4.80
C GLU A 172 20.38 -27.13 4.54
N GLU A 173 19.97 -26.15 5.36
CA GLU A 173 18.70 -25.43 5.32
C GLU A 173 18.79 -23.93 4.93
N CYS A 174 19.90 -23.48 4.35
CA CYS A 174 20.08 -22.06 4.00
C CYS A 174 19.39 -21.70 2.67
N LEU A 175 18.63 -20.60 2.65
CA LEU A 175 18.12 -20.00 1.42
C LEU A 175 19.14 -19.00 0.85
N ILE A 176 19.69 -19.29 -0.33
CA ILE A 176 20.62 -18.39 -1.03
C ILE A 176 19.82 -17.56 -2.04
N VAL A 177 19.83 -16.23 -1.85
CA VAL A 177 19.21 -15.28 -2.78
C VAL A 177 20.32 -14.59 -3.57
N ASP A 178 20.35 -14.80 -4.89
CA ASP A 178 21.29 -14.15 -5.79
C ASP A 178 20.62 -12.93 -6.44
N VAL A 179 21.15 -11.74 -6.15
CA VAL A 179 20.60 -10.47 -6.62
C VAL A 179 21.26 -9.94 -7.89
N ARG A 180 22.14 -10.71 -8.53
CA ARG A 180 22.77 -10.34 -9.81
C ARG A 180 21.74 -10.38 -10.95
N LEU A 181 22.14 -9.81 -12.09
CA LEU A 181 21.39 -9.92 -13.34
C LEU A 181 21.19 -11.39 -13.75
N LYS A 182 20.06 -11.68 -14.38
CA LYS A 182 19.68 -13.03 -14.82
C LYS A 182 20.73 -13.65 -15.76
N GLU A 183 21.39 -12.85 -16.59
CA GLU A 183 22.45 -13.31 -17.50
C GLU A 183 23.70 -13.76 -16.73
N ALA A 184 24.07 -13.04 -15.67
CA ALA A 184 25.20 -13.40 -14.82
C ALA A 184 24.90 -14.66 -13.98
N PHE A 185 23.66 -14.79 -13.50
CA PHE A 185 23.20 -15.99 -12.80
C PHE A 185 23.19 -17.21 -13.73
N ALA A 186 22.70 -17.06 -14.96
CA ALA A 186 22.65 -18.13 -15.95
C ALA A 186 24.04 -18.62 -16.38
N GLY A 187 25.03 -17.73 -16.42
CA GLY A 187 26.42 -18.11 -16.73
C GLY A 187 27.05 -19.01 -15.67
N ALA A 188 26.89 -18.67 -14.39
CA ALA A 188 27.29 -19.49 -13.25
C ALA A 188 26.64 -18.99 -11.95
N HIS A 189 26.18 -19.92 -11.11
CA HIS A 189 25.59 -19.63 -9.80
C HIS A 189 25.80 -20.77 -8.81
N ILE A 190 25.54 -20.50 -7.53
CA ILE A 190 25.59 -21.50 -6.46
C ILE A 190 24.36 -22.42 -6.59
N PRO A 191 24.53 -23.76 -6.58
CA PRO A 191 23.39 -24.67 -6.67
C PRO A 191 22.30 -24.37 -5.65
N LYS A 192 21.03 -24.49 -6.06
CA LYS A 192 19.81 -24.20 -5.28
C LYS A 192 19.58 -22.71 -4.94
N ALA A 193 20.45 -21.80 -5.37
CA ALA A 193 20.18 -20.36 -5.22
C ALA A 193 18.94 -19.94 -6.04
N ILE A 194 18.19 -18.97 -5.51
CA ILE A 194 17.07 -18.32 -6.20
C ILE A 194 17.56 -16.97 -6.71
N ASN A 195 17.42 -16.73 -8.01
CA ASN A 195 17.75 -15.44 -8.59
C ASN A 195 16.57 -14.47 -8.46
N ILE A 196 16.78 -13.37 -7.73
CA ILE A 196 15.86 -12.23 -7.65
C ILE A 196 16.70 -10.97 -7.94
N PRO A 197 16.84 -10.58 -9.22
CA PRO A 197 17.72 -9.46 -9.59
C PRO A 197 17.39 -8.17 -8.84
N ALA A 198 18.41 -7.51 -8.30
CA ALA A 198 18.28 -6.19 -7.71
C ALA A 198 17.79 -5.17 -8.76
N GLY A 199 16.92 -4.26 -8.34
CA GLY A 199 16.32 -3.25 -9.21
C GLY A 199 14.86 -2.99 -8.86
N GLN A 200 14.05 -2.57 -9.82
CA GLN A 200 12.67 -2.15 -9.55
C GLN A 200 11.78 -3.27 -8.95
N ASN A 201 12.09 -4.53 -9.24
CA ASN A 201 11.33 -5.68 -8.74
C ASN A 201 11.83 -6.23 -7.39
N LEU A 202 12.98 -5.74 -6.92
CA LEU A 202 13.53 -5.99 -5.60
C LEU A 202 14.11 -4.67 -5.08
N PRO A 203 13.24 -3.79 -4.54
CA PRO A 203 13.71 -2.53 -3.99
C PRO A 203 14.64 -2.83 -2.82
N THR A 204 15.90 -2.43 -2.95
CA THR A 204 16.93 -2.45 -1.92
C THR A 204 16.91 -1.17 -1.12
#